data_AF-A0AAP2E4A3-F1
#
_entry.id   AF-A0AAP2E4A3-F1
#
_cell.length_a   1.000
_cell.length_b   1.000
_cell.length_c   1.000
_cell.angle_alpha   90.00
_cell.angle_beta   90.00
_cell.angle_gamma   90.00
#
_symmetry.space_group_name_H-M   'P 1'
#
loop_
_entity.id
_entity.type
_entity.pdbx_description
1 polymer ?
#
loop_
_entity_poly.entity_id
_entity_poly.type
_entity_poly.pdbx_seq_one_letter_code
_entity_poly.pdbx_strand_id
1 'polypeptide(L)'
;MRIEHLDELREKGLITEHQYNTIEPIATRKVLSVFYELRILLYLGVMLFTTGVGILLYQNIGDMGHILAVVSLFILTGVCFWYAFRYAPGYSNGKTKAPTPYFDYVVLLGSLLFISALTYLQIQYELFDDGLGATTLVTAAFFFFAAYRFDHLAVLSLAITALASFWGISVSPQKWYSGDFFSEGELYNIALVFGAVLATVAVVLDRRDVKRHFTFTYMNFSALIFLTGALTGVFVNSDYYVLYLLLLYAGCGVIVYSAHRRKSFLFLLYAFVYAYIGTTYMLVDLIQDVILWLFYFFASCGGFIFFIIQYKNYFKRAE
;
A
#
# COMPACT_ATOMS: atom_id res chain seq x y z
N MET A 1 -8.18 27.85 35.89
CA MET A 1 -9.38 27.28 36.53
C MET A 1 -8.90 26.14 37.42
N ARG A 2 -9.15 26.17 38.74
CA ARG A 2 -8.81 25.04 39.62
C ARG A 2 -9.76 23.87 39.32
N ILE A 3 -9.22 22.65 39.30
CA ILE A 3 -9.93 21.41 38.95
C ILE A 3 -11.18 21.21 39.83
N GLU A 4 -11.10 21.61 41.09
CA GLU A 4 -12.20 21.57 42.07
C GLU A 4 -13.50 22.23 41.55
N HIS A 5 -13.39 23.35 40.84
CA HIS A 5 -14.58 24.02 40.30
C HIS A 5 -15.17 23.32 39.08
N LEU A 6 -14.39 22.51 38.36
CA LEU A 6 -14.89 21.78 37.20
C LEU A 6 -15.75 20.58 37.62
N ASP A 7 -15.36 19.90 38.71
CA ASP A 7 -16.15 18.84 39.33
C ASP A 7 -17.46 19.37 39.91
N GLU A 8 -17.41 20.50 40.61
CA GLU A 8 -18.61 21.17 41.14
C GLU A 8 -19.59 21.57 40.02
N LEU A 9 -19.08 22.03 38.86
CA LEU A 9 -19.91 22.37 37.71
C LEU A 9 -20.58 21.15 37.08
N ARG A 10 -19.91 19.99 37.08
CA ARG A 10 -20.48 18.71 36.62
C ARG A 10 -21.54 18.21 37.58
N GLU A 11 -21.26 18.21 38.88
CA GLU A 11 -22.20 17.76 39.91
C GLU A 11 -23.48 18.62 39.95
N LYS A 12 -23.36 19.93 39.67
CA LYS A 12 -24.51 20.84 39.54
C LYS A 12 -25.27 20.70 38.20
N GLY A 13 -24.86 19.81 37.31
CA GLY A 13 -25.48 19.60 36.00
C GLY A 13 -25.35 20.78 35.03
N LEU A 14 -24.44 21.72 35.31
CA LEU A 14 -24.24 22.93 34.49
C LEU A 14 -23.37 22.66 33.25
N ILE A 15 -22.61 21.56 33.26
CA ILE A 15 -21.83 21.07 32.13
C ILE A 15 -22.15 19.60 31.86
N THR A 16 -22.19 19.23 30.58
CA THR A 16 -22.37 17.83 30.16
C THR A 16 -21.08 17.03 30.32
N GLU A 17 -21.20 15.70 30.42
CA GLU A 17 -20.04 14.79 30.54
C GLU A 17 -19.05 14.98 29.38
N HIS A 18 -19.55 15.24 28.17
CA HIS A 18 -18.74 15.57 27.01
C HIS A 18 -17.93 16.88 27.19
N GLN A 19 -18.55 17.93 27.76
CA GLN A 19 -17.87 19.20 28.03
C GLN A 19 -16.83 19.06 29.14
N TYR A 20 -17.13 18.27 30.18
CA TYR A 20 -16.19 17.97 31.25
C TYR A 20 -14.93 17.26 30.70
N ASN A 21 -15.11 16.20 29.91
CA ASN A 21 -14.00 15.44 29.30
C ASN A 21 -13.16 16.27 28.31
N THR A 22 -13.70 17.36 27.78
CA THR A 22 -12.96 18.29 26.89
C THR A 22 -12.21 19.36 27.66
N ILE A 23 -12.76 19.84 28.78
CA ILE A 23 -12.21 20.97 29.56
C ILE A 23 -11.19 20.48 30.61
N GLU A 24 -11.37 19.30 31.19
CA GLU A 24 -10.46 18.72 32.19
C GLU A 24 -9.01 18.62 31.66
N PRO A 25 -8.73 18.13 30.44
CA PRO A 25 -7.37 18.05 29.90
C PRO A 25 -6.71 19.41 29.70
N ILE A 26 -7.51 20.41 29.27
CA ILE A 26 -7.07 21.79 29.03
C ILE A 26 -6.74 22.47 30.37
N ALA A 27 -7.59 22.29 31.37
CA ALA A 27 -7.41 22.85 32.72
C ALA A 27 -6.25 22.21 33.48
N THR A 28 -6.00 20.91 33.26
CA THR A 28 -4.91 20.16 33.89
C THR A 28 -3.56 20.32 33.18
N ARG A 29 -3.48 21.05 32.05
CA ARG A 29 -2.30 21.07 31.15
C ARG A 29 -1.83 19.65 30.80
N LYS A 30 -2.74 18.67 30.74
CA LYS A 30 -2.42 17.34 30.23
C LYS A 30 -2.08 17.53 28.75
N VAL A 31 -0.79 17.38 28.46
CA VAL A 31 -0.10 17.56 27.18
C VAL A 31 -1.00 17.11 26.02
N LEU A 32 -1.26 18.03 25.07
CA LEU A 32 -1.87 17.65 23.79
C LEU A 32 -1.05 16.50 23.21
N SER A 33 -1.69 15.36 22.93
CA SER A 33 -1.00 14.19 22.40
C SER A 33 -0.60 14.44 20.95
N VAL A 34 0.64 14.88 20.74
CA VAL A 34 1.27 15.09 19.41
C VAL A 34 1.63 13.74 18.74
N PHE A 35 1.10 12.62 19.24
CA PHE A 35 1.49 11.26 18.84
C PHE A 35 1.28 11.01 17.33
N TYR A 36 0.16 11.46 16.79
CA TYR A 36 -0.15 11.30 15.36
C TYR A 36 0.73 12.21 14.48
N GLU A 37 0.91 13.46 14.89
CA GLU A 37 1.75 14.43 14.18
C GLU A 37 3.21 13.97 14.14
N LEU A 38 3.74 13.48 15.27
CA LEU A 38 5.11 12.94 15.36
C LEU A 38 5.29 11.70 14.48
N ARG A 39 4.28 10.83 14.43
CA ARG A 39 4.27 9.63 13.58
C ARG A 39 4.29 10.00 12.10
N ILE A 40 3.45 10.96 11.68
CA ILE A 40 3.43 11.46 10.30
C ILE A 40 4.78 12.08 9.94
N LEU A 41 5.32 12.94 10.81
CA LEU A 41 6.63 13.57 10.62
C LEU A 41 7.75 12.54 10.49
N LEU A 42 7.71 11.48 11.30
CA LEU A 42 8.73 10.43 11.26
C LEU A 42 8.64 9.58 9.98
N TYR A 43 7.44 9.21 9.53
CA TYR A 43 7.26 8.54 8.25
C TYR A 43 7.75 9.40 7.08
N LEU A 44 7.38 10.67 7.08
CA LEU A 44 7.77 11.63 6.06
C LEU A 44 9.29 11.86 6.09
N GLY A 45 9.88 11.96 7.28
CA GLY A 45 11.33 12.07 7.48
C GLY A 45 12.08 10.85 6.94
N VAL A 46 11.61 9.63 7.22
CA VAL A 46 12.20 8.40 6.65
C VAL A 46 12.12 8.43 5.14
N MET A 47 10.96 8.76 4.55
CA MET A 47 10.81 8.80 3.08
C MET A 47 11.68 9.88 2.42
N LEU A 48 11.71 11.10 2.98
CA LEU A 48 12.57 12.18 2.46
C LEU A 48 14.04 11.82 2.57
N PHE A 49 14.46 11.24 3.69
CA PHE A 49 15.84 10.82 3.90
C PHE A 49 16.25 9.74 2.88
N THR A 50 15.45 8.68 2.73
CA THR A 50 15.77 7.59 1.80
C THR A 50 15.75 8.04 0.36
N THR A 51 14.83 8.96 0.01
CA THR A 51 14.77 9.57 -1.33
C THR A 51 16.01 10.44 -1.58
N GLY A 52 16.39 11.29 -0.62
CA GLY A 52 17.58 12.12 -0.71
C GLY A 52 18.86 11.30 -0.85
N VAL A 53 18.99 10.20 -0.10
CA VAL A 53 20.10 9.25 -0.23
C VAL A 53 20.09 8.60 -1.61
N GLY A 54 18.93 8.17 -2.13
CA GLY A 54 18.82 7.57 -3.46
C GLY A 54 19.23 8.54 -4.58
N ILE A 55 18.81 9.80 -4.52
CA ILE A 55 19.20 10.83 -5.49
C ILE A 55 20.69 11.13 -5.41
N LEU A 56 21.24 11.27 -4.19
CA LEU A 56 22.66 11.54 -3.99
C LEU A 56 23.50 10.41 -4.59
N LEU A 57 23.14 9.15 -4.33
CA LEU A 57 23.83 8.01 -4.93
C LEU A 57 23.73 8.06 -6.45
N TYR A 58 22.53 8.20 -7.00
CA TYR A 58 22.30 8.21 -8.46
C TYR A 58 23.11 9.31 -9.18
N GLN A 59 23.20 10.51 -8.60
CA GLN A 59 23.92 11.63 -9.21
C GLN A 59 25.45 11.52 -9.09
N ASN A 60 25.96 10.79 -8.10
CA ASN A 60 27.40 10.74 -7.80
C ASN A 60 28.03 9.38 -8.17
N ILE A 61 27.35 8.55 -8.97
CA ILE A 61 27.90 7.27 -9.45
C ILE A 61 29.18 7.55 -10.25
N GLY A 62 30.33 7.04 -9.80
CA GLY A 62 31.63 7.14 -10.48
C GLY A 62 32.68 8.04 -9.83
N ASP A 63 32.32 8.88 -8.85
CA ASP A 63 33.25 9.75 -8.14
C ASP A 63 33.78 9.14 -6.83
N MET A 64 34.97 9.55 -6.36
CA MET A 64 35.59 9.01 -5.13
C MET A 64 34.72 9.21 -3.86
N GLY A 65 33.87 10.24 -3.81
CA GLY A 65 32.93 10.48 -2.71
C GLY A 65 31.80 9.44 -2.60
N HIS A 66 31.58 8.68 -3.67
CA HIS A 66 30.53 7.68 -3.78
C HIS A 66 30.74 6.48 -2.85
N ILE A 67 31.99 6.02 -2.70
CA ILE A 67 32.32 4.84 -1.87
C ILE A 67 31.98 5.14 -0.40
N LEU A 68 32.27 6.33 0.08
CA LEU A 68 31.93 6.74 1.44
C LEU A 68 30.42 6.72 1.67
N ALA A 69 29.64 7.23 0.71
CA ALA A 69 28.18 7.23 0.79
C ALA A 69 27.63 5.80 0.89
N VAL A 70 28.10 4.88 0.06
CA VAL A 70 27.67 3.48 0.08
C VAL A 70 28.11 2.74 1.33
N VAL A 71 29.36 2.91 1.77
CA VAL A 71 29.84 2.31 3.01
C VAL A 71 28.99 2.81 4.19
N SER A 72 28.71 4.12 4.25
CA SER A 72 27.85 4.69 5.30
C SER A 72 26.43 4.10 5.27
N LEU A 73 25.91 3.82 4.08
CA LEU A 73 24.59 3.24 3.88
C LEU A 73 24.54 1.77 4.32
N PHE A 74 25.56 0.97 4.02
CA PHE A 74 25.69 -0.40 4.53
C PHE A 74 25.82 -0.43 6.06
N ILE A 75 26.63 0.47 6.63
CA ILE A 75 26.77 0.60 8.09
C ILE A 75 25.43 0.96 8.73
N LEU A 76 24.74 1.97 8.21
CA LEU A 76 23.46 2.43 8.75
C LEU A 76 22.39 1.33 8.64
N THR A 77 22.33 0.63 7.51
CA THR A 77 21.46 -0.54 7.31
C THR A 77 21.76 -1.62 8.36
N GLY A 78 23.03 -1.94 8.56
CA GLY A 78 23.48 -2.90 9.57
C GLY A 78 23.09 -2.51 10.99
N VAL A 79 23.25 -1.24 11.36
CA VAL A 79 22.84 -0.70 12.66
C VAL A 79 21.33 -0.80 12.86
N CYS A 80 20.53 -0.45 11.85
CA CYS A 80 19.07 -0.54 11.91
C CYS A 80 18.61 -1.99 12.13
N PHE A 81 19.13 -2.94 11.36
CA PHE A 81 18.76 -4.35 11.52
C PHE A 81 19.32 -4.96 12.80
N TRP A 82 20.54 -4.61 13.21
CA TRP A 82 21.09 -5.02 14.51
C TRP A 82 20.19 -4.59 15.67
N TYR A 83 19.76 -3.31 15.68
CA TYR A 83 18.80 -2.80 16.64
C TYR A 83 17.47 -3.57 16.56
N ALA A 84 16.94 -3.78 15.35
CA ALA A 84 15.70 -4.51 15.15
C ALA A 84 15.79 -5.95 15.72
N PHE A 85 16.83 -6.71 15.40
CA PHE A 85 17.01 -8.08 15.91
C PHE A 85 17.25 -8.13 17.42
N ARG A 86 17.94 -7.13 17.98
CA ARG A 86 18.26 -7.08 19.41
C ARG A 86 17.03 -6.85 20.27
N TYR A 87 16.11 -6.00 19.81
CA TYR A 87 14.94 -5.57 20.59
C TYR A 87 13.61 -6.16 20.10
N ALA A 88 13.59 -6.86 18.97
CA ALA A 88 12.36 -7.45 18.45
C ALA A 88 11.74 -8.46 19.42
N PRO A 89 10.40 -8.44 19.60
CA PRO A 89 9.71 -9.50 20.32
C PRO A 89 9.87 -10.84 19.57
N GLY A 90 9.62 -11.95 20.26
CA GLY A 90 9.59 -13.27 19.64
C GLY A 90 8.54 -13.35 18.54
N TYR A 91 8.76 -14.25 17.57
CA TYR A 91 7.77 -14.49 16.52
C TYR A 91 6.45 -14.97 17.12
N SER A 92 5.35 -14.42 16.63
CA SER A 92 3.99 -14.83 17.00
C SER A 92 3.09 -14.77 15.78
N ASN A 93 2.16 -15.72 15.66
CA ASN A 93 1.12 -15.71 14.63
C ASN A 93 0.14 -14.53 14.80
N GLY A 94 0.01 -14.00 16.01
CA GLY A 94 -0.81 -12.82 16.28
C GLY A 94 -0.08 -11.50 15.97
N LYS A 95 -0.82 -10.40 16.13
CA LYS A 95 -0.26 -9.05 16.11
C LYS A 95 0.57 -8.84 17.38
N THR A 96 1.83 -8.50 17.18
CA THR A 96 2.79 -8.15 18.22
C THR A 96 2.81 -6.64 18.40
N LYS A 97 2.96 -6.18 19.64
CA LYS A 97 3.14 -4.75 19.92
C LYS A 97 4.60 -4.39 19.72
N ALA A 98 4.86 -3.29 19.02
CA ALA A 98 6.20 -2.74 18.89
C ALA A 98 6.78 -2.44 20.30
N PRO A 99 8.05 -2.81 20.56
CA PRO A 99 8.71 -2.56 21.85
C PRO A 99 8.79 -1.08 22.21
N THR A 100 9.02 -0.23 21.20
CA THR A 100 9.10 1.21 21.35
C THR A 100 8.32 1.90 20.23
N PRO A 101 7.86 3.16 20.43
CA PRO A 101 7.09 3.88 19.43
C PRO A 101 7.81 4.09 18.09
N TYR A 102 9.14 4.07 18.06
CA TYR A 102 9.96 4.30 16.87
C TYR A 102 10.50 3.01 16.23
N PHE A 103 10.29 1.84 16.86
CA PHE A 103 10.82 0.56 16.39
C PHE A 103 10.45 0.26 14.93
N ASP A 104 9.17 0.41 14.59
CA ASP A 104 8.66 0.15 13.24
C ASP A 104 9.37 1.01 12.17
N TYR A 105 9.66 2.27 12.50
CA TYR A 105 10.34 3.21 11.59
C TYR A 105 11.81 2.86 11.40
N VAL A 106 12.49 2.31 12.42
CA VAL A 106 13.86 1.83 12.28
C VAL A 106 13.90 0.62 11.35
N VAL A 107 12.92 -0.29 11.47
CA VAL A 107 12.80 -1.44 10.56
C VAL A 107 12.51 -0.98 9.14
N LEU A 108 11.60 -0.02 8.95
CA LEU A 108 11.29 0.55 7.65
C LEU A 108 12.49 1.27 7.04
N LEU A 109 13.17 2.12 7.82
CA LEU A 109 14.38 2.83 7.40
C LEU A 109 15.47 1.85 6.98
N GLY A 110 15.76 0.84 7.80
CA GLY A 110 16.72 -0.20 7.46
C GLY A 110 16.34 -0.96 6.19
N SER A 111 15.06 -1.25 5.99
CA SER A 111 14.56 -1.91 4.78
C SER A 111 14.75 -1.03 3.53
N LEU A 112 14.43 0.26 3.61
CA LEU A 112 14.59 1.20 2.51
C LEU A 112 16.06 1.47 2.19
N LEU A 113 16.92 1.57 3.19
CA LEU A 113 18.36 1.68 2.98
C LEU A 113 18.92 0.40 2.36
N PHE A 114 18.48 -0.78 2.81
CA PHE A 114 18.90 -2.05 2.22
C PHE A 114 18.60 -2.15 0.72
N ILE A 115 17.36 -1.82 0.29
CA ILE A 115 17.04 -1.84 -1.14
C ILE A 115 17.84 -0.79 -1.92
N SER A 116 18.10 0.39 -1.35
CA SER A 116 18.98 1.39 -1.97
C SER A 116 20.42 0.87 -2.14
N ALA A 117 20.96 0.18 -1.12
CA ALA A 117 22.28 -0.45 -1.17
C ALA A 117 22.36 -1.50 -2.28
N LEU A 118 21.36 -2.37 -2.33
CA LEU A 118 21.31 -3.48 -3.26
C LEU A 118 21.09 -2.99 -4.71
N THR A 119 20.24 -1.98 -4.88
CA THR A 119 20.04 -1.32 -6.18
C THR A 119 21.33 -0.68 -6.67
N TYR A 120 22.08 -0.02 -5.78
CA TYR A 120 23.40 0.50 -6.13
C TYR A 120 24.35 -0.60 -6.59
N LEU A 121 24.48 -1.67 -5.81
CA LEU A 121 25.38 -2.77 -6.17
C LEU A 121 24.98 -3.43 -7.50
N GLN A 122 23.67 -3.57 -7.75
CA GLN A 122 23.14 -4.08 -9.01
C GLN A 122 23.55 -3.20 -10.20
N ILE A 123 23.41 -1.88 -10.08
CA ILE A 123 23.70 -0.94 -11.17
C ILE A 123 25.22 -0.84 -11.42
N GLN A 124 26.03 -0.80 -10.36
CA GLN A 124 27.47 -0.55 -10.48
C GLN A 124 28.27 -1.79 -10.87
N TYR A 125 27.93 -2.94 -10.28
CA TYR A 125 28.74 -4.16 -10.37
C TYR A 125 28.07 -5.27 -11.16
N GLU A 126 26.89 -5.01 -11.73
CA GLU A 126 26.13 -6.00 -12.50
C GLU A 126 26.07 -7.35 -11.77
N LEU A 127 25.83 -7.31 -10.44
CA LEU A 127 25.96 -8.46 -9.53
C LEU A 127 25.27 -9.74 -10.00
N PHE A 128 24.24 -9.60 -10.84
CA PHE A 128 23.54 -10.67 -11.51
C PHE A 128 23.47 -10.34 -13.01
N ASP A 129 24.25 -11.08 -13.83
CA ASP A 129 24.31 -10.98 -15.31
C ASP A 129 22.92 -11.16 -15.95
N ASP A 130 22.05 -11.97 -15.33
CA ASP A 130 20.68 -12.27 -15.79
C ASP A 130 19.64 -11.28 -15.23
N GLY A 131 19.72 -10.02 -15.65
CA GLY A 131 18.66 -9.02 -15.49
C GLY A 131 18.21 -8.67 -14.05
N LEU A 132 17.16 -7.85 -13.92
CA LEU A 132 16.60 -7.41 -12.64
C LEU A 132 15.88 -8.54 -11.86
N GLY A 133 15.72 -9.72 -12.45
CA GLY A 133 14.91 -10.81 -11.89
C GLY A 133 15.49 -11.37 -10.58
N ALA A 134 16.63 -12.05 -10.64
CA ALA A 134 17.19 -12.73 -9.46
C ALA A 134 17.36 -11.79 -8.24
N THR A 135 17.81 -10.57 -8.48
CA THR A 135 18.02 -9.54 -7.46
C THR A 135 16.73 -9.14 -6.76
N THR A 136 15.65 -8.92 -7.53
CA THR A 136 14.35 -8.53 -6.96
C THR A 136 13.70 -9.69 -6.20
N LEU A 137 13.92 -10.94 -6.63
CA LEU A 137 13.47 -12.13 -5.89
C LEU A 137 14.19 -12.28 -4.53
N VAL A 138 15.52 -12.11 -4.51
CA VAL A 138 16.30 -12.13 -3.26
C VAL A 138 15.84 -11.01 -2.32
N THR A 139 15.60 -9.82 -2.87
CA THR A 139 15.06 -8.68 -2.12
C THR A 139 13.68 -8.99 -1.54
N ALA A 140 12.79 -9.59 -2.32
CA ALA A 140 11.47 -9.99 -1.87
C ALA A 140 11.55 -11.01 -0.74
N ALA A 141 12.40 -12.03 -0.86
CA ALA A 141 12.60 -13.04 0.18
C ALA A 141 13.09 -12.41 1.49
N PHE A 142 14.06 -11.49 1.42
CA PHE A 142 14.55 -10.75 2.58
C PHE A 142 13.44 -9.91 3.23
N PHE A 143 12.64 -9.18 2.44
CA PHE A 143 11.55 -8.38 2.98
C PHE A 143 10.37 -9.20 3.49
N PHE A 144 10.05 -10.36 2.90
CA PHE A 144 9.06 -11.26 3.50
C PHE A 144 9.55 -11.77 4.85
N PHE A 145 10.82 -12.18 4.94
CA PHE A 145 11.41 -12.57 6.21
C PHE A 145 11.33 -11.43 7.25
N ALA A 146 11.78 -10.23 6.88
CA ALA A 146 11.75 -9.06 7.77
C ALA A 146 10.32 -8.68 8.18
N ALA A 147 9.37 -8.66 7.24
CA ALA A 147 7.97 -8.34 7.49
C ALA A 147 7.34 -9.32 8.49
N TYR A 148 7.55 -10.62 8.33
CA TYR A 148 7.00 -11.63 9.24
C TYR A 148 7.74 -11.69 10.58
N ARG A 149 9.06 -11.45 10.57
CA ARG A 149 9.89 -11.45 11.79
C ARG A 149 9.63 -10.25 12.68
N PHE A 150 9.47 -9.06 12.09
CA PHE A 150 9.28 -7.79 12.79
C PHE A 150 7.83 -7.30 12.80
N ASP A 151 6.91 -8.05 12.19
CA ASP A 151 5.48 -7.76 12.16
C ASP A 151 5.10 -6.42 11.52
N HIS A 152 5.79 -6.07 10.43
CA HIS A 152 5.71 -4.73 9.84
C HIS A 152 4.95 -4.71 8.51
N LEU A 153 3.82 -3.98 8.46
CA LEU A 153 2.95 -3.89 7.28
C LEU A 153 3.59 -3.17 6.08
N ALA A 154 4.31 -2.06 6.27
CA ALA A 154 4.95 -1.39 5.13
C ALA A 154 6.08 -2.23 4.50
N VAL A 155 6.87 -2.96 5.30
CA VAL A 155 7.88 -3.89 4.78
C VAL A 155 7.23 -5.05 4.04
N LEU A 156 6.05 -5.52 4.46
CA LEU A 156 5.28 -6.49 3.68
C LEU A 156 4.90 -5.93 2.31
N SER A 157 4.46 -4.68 2.23
CA SER A 157 4.18 -4.00 0.97
C SER A 157 5.43 -3.95 0.08
N LEU A 158 6.61 -3.63 0.64
CA LEU A 158 7.88 -3.67 -0.09
C LEU A 158 8.21 -5.08 -0.61
N ALA A 159 7.95 -6.12 0.18
CA ALA A 159 8.16 -7.51 -0.23
C ALA A 159 7.28 -7.91 -1.42
N ILE A 160 5.99 -7.55 -1.38
CA ILE A 160 5.05 -7.84 -2.46
C ILE A 160 5.43 -7.06 -3.73
N THR A 161 5.82 -5.79 -3.59
CA THR A 161 6.29 -4.97 -4.73
C THR A 161 7.56 -5.54 -5.35
N ALA A 162 8.54 -5.96 -4.54
CA ALA A 162 9.75 -6.59 -5.04
C ALA A 162 9.44 -7.91 -5.76
N LEU A 163 8.51 -8.71 -5.23
CA LEU A 163 8.07 -9.95 -5.87
C LEU A 163 7.32 -9.69 -7.18
N ALA A 164 6.52 -8.63 -7.25
CA ALA A 164 5.85 -8.22 -8.48
C ALA A 164 6.88 -7.80 -9.55
N SER A 165 7.92 -7.06 -9.14
CA SER A 165 9.01 -6.64 -10.02
C SER A 165 9.81 -7.82 -10.58
N PHE A 166 9.96 -8.92 -9.83
CA PHE A 166 10.57 -10.16 -10.33
C PHE A 166 9.83 -10.72 -11.55
N TRP A 167 8.50 -10.65 -11.52
CA TRP A 167 7.63 -11.08 -12.62
C TRP A 167 7.48 -10.03 -13.73
N GLY A 168 8.32 -8.98 -13.75
CA GLY A 168 8.27 -7.90 -14.73
C GLY A 168 7.14 -6.89 -14.50
N ILE A 169 6.31 -7.07 -13.46
CA ILE A 169 5.27 -6.11 -13.06
C ILE A 169 5.97 -4.97 -12.33
N SER A 170 6.53 -4.03 -13.10
CA SER A 170 7.22 -2.85 -12.60
C SER A 170 6.48 -1.59 -13.00
N VAL A 171 6.24 -0.71 -12.02
CA VAL A 171 5.68 0.62 -12.27
C VAL A 171 6.84 1.62 -12.23
N SER A 172 7.47 1.87 -13.37
CA SER A 172 8.47 2.94 -13.49
C SER A 172 7.76 4.26 -13.79
N PRO A 173 8.09 5.37 -13.09
CA PRO A 173 7.59 6.71 -13.43
C PRO A 173 7.88 7.09 -14.89
N GLN A 174 8.95 6.55 -15.50
CA GLN A 174 9.29 6.76 -16.90
C GLN A 174 8.26 6.10 -17.84
N LYS A 175 7.78 4.89 -17.48
CA LYS A 175 6.73 4.17 -18.21
C LYS A 175 5.34 4.81 -18.01
N TRP A 176 5.16 5.66 -16.99
CA TRP A 176 3.91 6.37 -16.77
C TRP A 176 3.64 7.42 -17.84
N TYR A 177 4.67 8.11 -18.32
CA TYR A 177 4.54 9.12 -19.38
C TYR A 177 4.15 8.51 -20.73
N SER A 178 4.67 7.30 -21.02
CA SER A 178 4.35 6.59 -22.27
C SER A 178 3.04 5.80 -22.21
N GLY A 179 2.43 5.63 -21.03
CA GLY A 179 1.26 4.76 -20.84
C GLY A 179 1.57 3.26 -21.02
N ASP A 180 2.85 2.93 -21.11
CA ASP A 180 3.35 1.66 -21.63
C ASP A 180 3.71 0.70 -20.47
N PHE A 181 2.74 0.46 -19.59
CA PHE A 181 2.95 -0.28 -18.34
C PHE A 181 3.11 -1.78 -18.54
N PHE A 182 2.51 -2.32 -19.60
CA PHE A 182 2.35 -3.77 -19.84
C PHE A 182 2.48 -4.12 -21.32
N SER A 183 3.19 -3.29 -22.08
CA SER A 183 3.31 -3.36 -23.54
C SER A 183 4.26 -4.44 -24.05
N GLU A 184 5.13 -4.94 -23.18
CA GLU A 184 5.90 -6.14 -23.44
C GLU A 184 4.98 -7.36 -23.27
N GLY A 185 4.94 -8.20 -24.30
CA GLY A 185 3.94 -9.25 -24.49
C GLY A 185 3.62 -10.06 -23.23
N GLU A 186 2.32 -10.23 -22.97
CA GLU A 186 1.72 -11.09 -21.94
C GLU A 186 1.88 -10.69 -20.46
N LEU A 187 2.48 -9.56 -20.11
CA LEU A 187 2.63 -9.12 -18.70
C LEU A 187 1.28 -9.00 -17.95
N TYR A 188 0.20 -8.69 -18.66
CA TYR A 188 -1.14 -8.60 -18.07
C TYR A 188 -1.70 -9.98 -17.66
N ASN A 189 -1.33 -11.06 -18.36
CA ASN A 189 -1.66 -12.43 -17.95
C ASN A 189 -0.92 -12.82 -16.66
N ILE A 190 0.35 -12.42 -16.57
CA ILE A 190 1.16 -12.62 -15.37
C ILE A 190 0.55 -11.86 -14.19
N ALA A 191 0.08 -10.63 -14.39
CA ALA A 191 -0.61 -9.84 -13.35
C ALA A 191 -1.91 -10.52 -12.87
N LEU A 192 -2.71 -11.11 -13.77
CA LEU A 192 -3.90 -11.88 -13.39
C LEU A 192 -3.55 -13.08 -12.51
N VAL A 193 -2.58 -13.89 -12.94
CA VAL A 193 -2.13 -15.07 -12.18
C VAL A 193 -1.54 -14.65 -10.83
N PHE A 194 -0.67 -13.64 -10.82
CA PHE A 194 -0.03 -13.13 -9.61
C PHE A 194 -1.06 -12.58 -8.61
N GLY A 195 -2.03 -11.79 -9.08
CA GLY A 195 -3.12 -11.29 -8.28
C GLY A 195 -3.97 -12.42 -7.66
N ALA A 196 -4.27 -13.46 -8.43
CA ALA A 196 -5.01 -14.63 -7.94
C ALA A 196 -4.20 -15.46 -6.92
N VAL A 197 -2.89 -15.60 -7.12
CA VAL A 197 -1.99 -16.25 -6.16
C VAL A 197 -1.96 -15.47 -4.85
N LEU A 198 -1.82 -14.13 -4.89
CA LEU A 198 -1.87 -13.30 -3.68
C LEU A 198 -3.21 -13.40 -2.95
N ALA A 199 -4.35 -13.46 -3.66
CA ALA A 199 -5.66 -13.69 -3.05
C ALA A 199 -5.69 -15.03 -2.32
N THR A 200 -5.17 -16.08 -2.96
CA THR A 200 -5.12 -17.43 -2.41
C THR A 200 -4.26 -17.47 -1.16
N VAL A 201 -3.06 -16.88 -1.19
CA VAL A 201 -2.17 -16.75 -0.04
C VAL A 201 -2.86 -16.01 1.10
N ALA A 202 -3.55 -14.90 0.81
CA ALA A 202 -4.31 -14.15 1.81
C ALA A 202 -5.37 -15.02 2.50
N VAL A 203 -6.17 -15.77 1.73
CA VAL A 203 -7.21 -16.66 2.29
C VAL A 203 -6.60 -17.81 3.10
N VAL A 204 -5.50 -18.41 2.62
CA VAL A 204 -4.81 -19.51 3.31
C VAL A 204 -4.23 -19.05 4.64
N LEU A 205 -3.56 -17.89 4.67
CA LEU A 205 -3.01 -17.30 5.89
C LEU A 205 -4.11 -16.94 6.90
N ASP A 206 -5.21 -16.36 6.40
CA ASP A 206 -6.37 -16.00 7.22
C ASP A 206 -7.02 -17.24 7.86
N ARG A 207 -7.10 -18.36 7.12
CA ARG A 207 -7.64 -19.65 7.60
C ARG A 207 -6.70 -20.40 8.54
N ARG A 208 -5.39 -20.23 8.40
CA ARG A 208 -4.38 -20.85 9.27
C ARG A 208 -4.02 -20.00 10.48
N ASP A 209 -4.69 -18.87 10.67
CA ASP A 209 -4.46 -17.92 11.76
C ASP A 209 -3.03 -17.37 11.82
N VAL A 210 -2.35 -17.37 10.68
CA VAL A 210 -1.00 -16.82 10.55
C VAL A 210 -1.11 -15.36 10.14
N LYS A 211 -0.78 -14.45 11.07
CA LYS A 211 -0.72 -13.00 10.82
C LYS A 211 -1.99 -12.46 10.15
N ARG A 212 -3.18 -12.75 10.71
CA ARG A 212 -4.48 -12.33 10.16
C ARG A 212 -4.57 -10.84 9.80
N HIS A 213 -3.81 -9.97 10.47
CA HIS A 213 -3.76 -8.53 10.14
C HIS A 213 -3.02 -8.22 8.84
N PHE A 214 -2.23 -9.13 8.27
CA PHE A 214 -1.60 -9.00 6.95
C PHE A 214 -2.58 -9.30 5.81
N THR A 215 -3.67 -10.01 6.09
CA THR A 215 -4.68 -10.41 5.09
C THR A 215 -5.23 -9.19 4.34
N PHE A 216 -5.44 -8.06 5.02
CA PHE A 216 -5.91 -6.83 4.38
C PHE A 216 -4.91 -6.32 3.32
N THR A 217 -3.62 -6.29 3.64
CA THR A 217 -2.56 -5.84 2.72
C THR A 217 -2.45 -6.77 1.51
N TYR A 218 -2.42 -8.09 1.73
CA TYR A 218 -2.38 -9.05 0.61
C TYR A 218 -3.59 -8.92 -0.32
N MET A 219 -4.79 -8.77 0.23
CA MET A 219 -6.01 -8.57 -0.56
C MET A 219 -6.00 -7.24 -1.32
N ASN A 220 -5.40 -6.18 -0.76
CA ASN A 220 -5.26 -4.89 -1.43
C ASN A 220 -4.38 -5.01 -2.68
N PHE A 221 -3.17 -5.56 -2.54
CA PHE A 221 -2.28 -5.81 -3.67
C PHE A 221 -2.89 -6.77 -4.70
N SER A 222 -3.52 -7.85 -4.23
CA SER A 222 -4.22 -8.80 -5.10
C SER A 222 -5.30 -8.12 -5.94
N ALA A 223 -6.19 -7.33 -5.33
CA ALA A 223 -7.26 -6.64 -6.01
C ALA A 223 -6.73 -5.66 -7.06
N LEU A 224 -5.77 -4.81 -6.69
CA LEU A 224 -5.22 -3.81 -7.60
C LEU A 224 -4.48 -4.44 -8.78
N ILE A 225 -3.62 -5.43 -8.53
CA ILE A 225 -2.84 -6.06 -9.59
C ILE A 225 -3.75 -6.88 -10.51
N PHE A 226 -4.69 -7.66 -9.96
CA PHE A 226 -5.63 -8.45 -10.76
C PHE A 226 -6.53 -7.55 -11.63
N LEU A 227 -7.16 -6.53 -11.04
CA LEU A 227 -8.05 -5.63 -11.79
C LEU A 227 -7.29 -4.83 -12.85
N THR A 228 -6.06 -4.41 -12.56
CA THR A 228 -5.23 -3.72 -13.55
C THR A 228 -4.84 -4.67 -14.68
N GLY A 229 -4.41 -5.90 -14.39
CA GLY A 229 -4.13 -6.90 -15.42
C GLY A 229 -5.35 -7.22 -16.29
N ALA A 230 -6.53 -7.37 -15.68
CA ALA A 230 -7.79 -7.58 -16.40
C ALA A 230 -8.10 -6.39 -17.32
N LEU A 231 -8.02 -5.16 -16.80
CA LEU A 231 -8.32 -3.94 -17.54
C LEU A 231 -7.34 -3.72 -18.70
N THR A 232 -6.04 -3.95 -18.49
CA THR A 232 -5.05 -3.90 -19.56
C THR A 232 -5.32 -4.95 -20.63
N GLY A 233 -5.71 -6.18 -20.23
CA GLY A 233 -6.11 -7.23 -21.17
C GLY A 233 -7.30 -6.82 -22.04
N VAL A 234 -8.26 -6.09 -21.48
CA VAL A 234 -9.38 -5.49 -22.22
C VAL A 234 -8.92 -4.47 -23.27
N PHE A 235 -7.90 -3.66 -22.97
CA PHE A 235 -7.42 -2.61 -23.89
C PHE A 235 -6.50 -3.11 -24.99
N VAL A 236 -5.67 -4.12 -24.70
CA VAL A 236 -4.60 -4.57 -25.61
C VAL A 236 -5.06 -5.71 -26.51
N ASN A 237 -5.89 -6.62 -26.01
CA ASN A 237 -6.21 -7.86 -26.70
C ASN A 237 -7.61 -7.83 -27.31
N SER A 238 -7.70 -7.43 -28.58
CA SER A 238 -8.97 -7.31 -29.31
C SER A 238 -9.65 -8.66 -29.58
N ASP A 239 -8.89 -9.74 -29.77
CA ASP A 239 -9.44 -11.07 -30.10
C ASP A 239 -10.14 -11.73 -28.90
N TYR A 240 -9.58 -11.55 -27.70
CA TYR A 240 -10.10 -12.12 -26.45
C TYR A 240 -10.76 -11.09 -25.54
N TYR A 241 -11.15 -9.94 -26.09
CA TYR A 241 -11.77 -8.82 -25.37
C TYR A 241 -12.87 -9.25 -24.39
N VAL A 242 -13.80 -10.09 -24.86
CA VAL A 242 -14.95 -10.56 -24.06
C VAL A 242 -14.49 -11.39 -22.86
N LEU A 243 -13.43 -12.20 -23.00
CA LEU A 243 -12.89 -13.00 -21.90
C LEU A 243 -12.31 -12.11 -20.81
N TYR A 244 -11.49 -11.11 -21.16
CA TYR A 244 -10.90 -10.20 -20.18
C TYR A 244 -11.93 -9.30 -19.51
N LEU A 245 -12.98 -8.92 -20.23
CA LEU A 245 -14.11 -8.19 -19.68
C LEU A 245 -14.90 -9.06 -18.68
N LEU A 246 -15.15 -10.34 -19.00
CA LEU A 246 -15.74 -11.29 -18.05
C LEU A 246 -14.86 -11.50 -16.81
N LEU A 247 -13.53 -11.61 -16.99
CA LEU A 247 -12.59 -11.71 -15.87
C LEU A 247 -12.58 -10.44 -15.01
N LEU A 248 -12.68 -9.25 -15.61
CA LEU A 248 -12.78 -7.98 -14.91
C LEU A 248 -14.04 -7.94 -14.03
N TYR A 249 -15.21 -8.24 -14.59
CA TYR A 249 -16.46 -8.25 -13.82
C TYR A 249 -16.50 -9.37 -12.77
N ALA A 250 -15.95 -10.55 -13.07
CA ALA A 250 -15.81 -11.62 -12.09
C ALA A 250 -14.91 -11.19 -10.92
N GLY A 251 -13.77 -10.55 -11.21
CA GLY A 251 -12.86 -9.97 -10.22
C GLY A 251 -13.56 -8.90 -9.36
N CYS A 252 -14.28 -7.98 -9.99
CA CYS A 252 -15.10 -6.98 -9.31
C CYS A 252 -16.15 -7.66 -8.40
N GLY A 253 -16.84 -8.70 -8.85
CA GLY A 253 -17.80 -9.46 -8.05
C GLY A 253 -17.17 -10.08 -6.80
N VAL A 254 -16.00 -10.71 -6.94
CA VAL A 254 -15.25 -11.30 -5.82
C VAL A 254 -14.78 -10.22 -4.83
N ILE A 255 -14.35 -9.06 -5.33
CA ILE A 255 -13.89 -7.94 -4.49
C ILE A 255 -15.08 -7.31 -3.77
N VAL A 256 -16.23 -7.12 -4.43
CA VAL A 256 -17.47 -6.65 -3.80
C VAL A 256 -17.92 -7.61 -2.71
N TYR A 257 -17.88 -8.92 -2.96
CA TYR A 257 -18.18 -9.93 -1.96
C TYR A 257 -17.25 -9.81 -0.74
N SER A 258 -15.95 -9.65 -1.00
CA SER A 258 -14.94 -9.45 0.03
C SER A 258 -15.12 -8.14 0.80
N ALA A 259 -15.55 -7.06 0.12
CA ALA A 259 -15.86 -5.76 0.70
C ALA A 259 -16.99 -5.85 1.72
N HIS A 260 -18.07 -6.57 1.40
CA HIS A 260 -19.19 -6.79 2.30
C HIS A 260 -18.79 -7.65 3.51
N ARG A 261 -18.04 -8.73 3.30
CA ARG A 261 -17.57 -9.59 4.40
C ARG A 261 -16.66 -8.85 5.38
N ARG A 262 -15.77 -7.99 4.87
CA ARG A 262 -14.77 -7.26 5.67
C ARG A 262 -15.20 -5.83 6.05
N LYS A 263 -16.41 -5.43 5.66
CA LYS A 263 -16.95 -4.07 5.83
C LYS A 263 -16.01 -2.95 5.35
N SER A 264 -15.30 -3.17 4.25
CA SER A 264 -14.33 -2.22 3.73
C SER A 264 -14.88 -1.45 2.53
N PHE A 265 -15.04 -0.13 2.71
CA PHE A 265 -15.44 0.78 1.62
C PHE A 265 -14.38 0.84 0.50
N LEU A 266 -13.10 0.70 0.83
CA LEU A 266 -12.00 0.79 -0.15
C LEU A 266 -12.09 -0.28 -1.24
N PHE A 267 -12.40 -1.54 -0.88
CA PHE A 267 -12.56 -2.61 -1.87
C PHE A 267 -13.77 -2.38 -2.77
N LEU A 268 -14.86 -1.86 -2.22
CA LEU A 268 -16.03 -1.49 -2.99
C LEU A 268 -15.70 -0.38 -4.00
N LEU A 269 -14.92 0.62 -3.58
CA LEU A 269 -14.45 1.69 -4.46
C LEU A 269 -13.58 1.16 -5.60
N TYR A 270 -12.65 0.25 -5.33
CA TYR A 270 -11.82 -0.36 -6.38
C TYR A 270 -12.69 -1.07 -7.43
N ALA A 271 -13.58 -1.97 -6.99
CA ALA A 271 -14.46 -2.68 -7.92
C ALA A 271 -15.31 -1.71 -8.76
N PHE A 272 -15.84 -0.64 -8.16
CA PHE A 272 -16.63 0.35 -8.87
C PHE A 272 -15.80 1.10 -9.91
N VAL A 273 -14.62 1.63 -9.54
CA VAL A 273 -13.77 2.41 -10.45
C VAL A 273 -13.32 1.57 -11.65
N TYR A 274 -12.84 0.35 -11.41
CA TYR A 274 -12.39 -0.53 -12.49
C TYR A 274 -13.55 -1.01 -13.38
N ALA A 275 -14.71 -1.35 -12.79
CA ALA A 275 -15.90 -1.68 -13.57
C ALA A 275 -16.36 -0.50 -14.41
N TYR A 276 -16.34 0.73 -13.87
CA TYR A 276 -16.70 1.93 -14.61
C TYR A 276 -15.77 2.16 -15.81
N ILE A 277 -14.45 2.04 -15.63
CA ILE A 277 -13.49 2.22 -16.73
C ILE A 277 -13.71 1.15 -17.81
N GLY A 278 -13.83 -0.12 -17.43
CA GLY A 278 -14.10 -1.21 -18.38
C GLY A 278 -15.43 -1.05 -19.12
N THR A 279 -16.49 -0.63 -18.43
CA THR A 279 -17.82 -0.39 -19.03
C THR A 279 -17.78 0.80 -19.98
N THR A 280 -17.09 1.88 -19.60
CA THR A 280 -16.94 3.07 -20.46
C THR A 280 -16.20 2.71 -21.74
N TYR A 281 -15.14 1.91 -21.65
CA TYR A 281 -14.41 1.43 -22.82
C TYR A 281 -15.30 0.60 -23.75
N MET A 282 -16.11 -0.32 -23.21
CA MET A 282 -17.10 -1.07 -24.00
C MET A 282 -18.11 -0.17 -24.73
N LEU A 283 -18.50 0.95 -24.12
CA LEU A 283 -19.48 1.88 -24.68
C LEU A 283 -18.91 2.79 -25.78
N VAL A 284 -17.59 2.97 -25.85
CA VAL A 284 -16.95 3.81 -26.88
C VAL A 284 -17.33 3.33 -28.29
N ASP A 285 -17.29 2.02 -28.52
CA ASP A 285 -17.61 1.46 -29.84
C ASP A 285 -19.13 1.39 -30.12
N LEU A 286 -19.95 1.39 -29.06
CA LEU A 286 -21.41 1.25 -29.17
C LEU A 286 -22.13 2.60 -29.36
N ILE A 287 -21.62 3.67 -28.75
CA ILE A 287 -22.24 4.99 -28.77
C ILE A 287 -21.40 5.91 -29.67
N GLN A 288 -21.84 6.08 -30.92
CA GLN A 288 -21.19 7.00 -31.87
C GLN A 288 -21.77 8.42 -31.84
N ASP A 289 -22.94 8.61 -31.20
CA ASP A 289 -23.59 9.92 -31.09
C ASP A 289 -23.01 10.73 -29.92
N VAL A 290 -22.49 11.91 -30.23
CA VAL A 290 -21.90 12.87 -29.29
C VAL A 290 -22.89 13.30 -28.21
N ILE A 291 -24.17 13.45 -28.55
CA ILE A 291 -25.21 13.89 -27.61
C ILE A 291 -25.47 12.78 -26.57
N LEU A 292 -25.55 11.53 -27.01
CA LEU A 292 -25.71 10.39 -26.11
C LEU A 292 -24.49 10.20 -25.22
N TRP A 293 -23.29 10.45 -25.74
CA TRP A 293 -22.06 10.42 -24.96
C TRP A 293 -22.04 11.47 -23.84
N LEU A 294 -22.54 12.68 -24.14
CA LEU A 294 -22.66 13.76 -23.16
C LEU A 294 -23.65 13.39 -22.05
N PHE A 295 -24.81 12.80 -22.39
CA PHE A 295 -25.77 12.32 -21.40
C PHE A 295 -25.20 11.19 -20.54
N TYR A 296 -24.48 10.23 -21.14
CA TYR A 296 -23.79 9.17 -20.40
C TYR A 296 -22.78 9.74 -19.40
N PHE A 297 -21.98 10.73 -19.81
CA PHE A 297 -21.01 11.38 -18.94
C PHE A 297 -21.66 12.07 -17.74
N PHE A 298 -22.73 12.85 -17.95
CA PHE A 298 -23.45 13.48 -16.84
C PHE A 298 -24.14 12.46 -15.93
N ALA A 299 -24.76 11.42 -16.50
CA ALA A 299 -25.43 10.37 -15.74
C ALA A 299 -24.44 9.56 -14.89
N SER A 300 -23.27 9.21 -15.45
CA SER A 300 -22.22 8.47 -14.73
C SER A 300 -21.60 9.29 -13.59
N CYS A 301 -21.32 10.58 -13.81
CA CYS A 301 -20.89 11.50 -12.76
C CYS A 301 -21.91 11.58 -11.61
N GLY A 302 -23.20 11.77 -11.95
CA GLY A 302 -24.28 11.78 -10.95
C GLY A 302 -24.40 10.45 -10.20
N GLY A 303 -24.32 9.34 -10.92
CA GLY A 303 -24.34 7.98 -10.36
C GLY A 303 -23.17 7.72 -9.42
N PHE A 304 -21.97 8.19 -9.75
CA PHE A 304 -20.78 8.05 -8.90
C PHE A 304 -20.92 8.83 -7.59
N ILE A 305 -21.38 10.09 -7.65
CA ILE A 305 -21.61 10.91 -6.45
C ILE A 305 -22.68 10.25 -5.57
N PHE A 306 -23.79 9.81 -6.17
CA PHE A 306 -24.85 9.11 -5.46
C PHE A 306 -24.33 7.83 -4.78
N PHE A 307 -23.56 7.03 -5.50
CA PHE A 307 -22.93 5.81 -4.98
C PHE A 307 -22.03 6.09 -3.76
N ILE A 308 -21.16 7.10 -3.84
CA ILE A 308 -20.30 7.49 -2.71
C ILE A 308 -21.15 7.91 -1.52
N ILE A 309 -22.17 8.75 -1.70
CA ILE A 309 -23.01 9.25 -0.60
C ILE A 309 -23.77 8.09 0.07
N GLN A 310 -24.36 7.20 -0.72
CA GLN A 310 -25.15 6.07 -0.25
C GLN A 310 -24.30 5.10 0.58
N TYR A 311 -23.16 4.68 0.04
CA TYR A 311 -22.34 3.62 0.64
C TYR A 311 -21.36 4.13 1.69
N LYS A 312 -20.98 5.41 1.67
CA LYS A 312 -20.19 6.01 2.76
C LYS A 312 -20.87 5.87 4.11
N ASN A 313 -22.19 6.04 4.16
CA ASN A 313 -22.96 5.93 5.41
C ASN A 313 -23.11 4.47 5.88
N TYR A 314 -23.09 3.51 4.97
CA TYR A 314 -23.20 2.08 5.28
C TYR A 314 -21.92 1.53 5.94
N PHE A 315 -20.75 1.98 5.49
CA PHE A 315 -19.45 1.49 5.99
C PHE A 315 -18.81 2.36 7.08
N LYS A 316 -19.29 3.60 7.32
CA LYS A 316 -18.81 4.49 8.40
C LYS A 316 -19.00 3.98 9.83
N ARG A 317 -19.71 2.86 10.03
CA ARG A 317 -20.00 2.29 11.38
C ARG A 317 -19.07 1.14 11.79
N ALA A 318 -17.99 0.89 11.03
CA ALA A 318 -17.13 -0.29 11.26
C ALA A 318 -15.62 0.03 11.35
N GLU A 319 -15.25 1.30 11.50
CA GLU A 319 -13.89 1.72 11.91
C GLU A 319 -13.87 2.02 13.42
#